data_AF-T1JLE7-F1
#
_entry.id   AF-T1JLE7-F1
#
_cell.length_a   1.000
_cell.length_b   1.000
_cell.length_c   1.000
_cell.angle_alpha   90.00
_cell.angle_beta   90.00
_cell.angle_gamma   90.00
#
_symmetry.space_group_name_H-M   'P 1'
#
loop_
_entity.id
_entity.type
_entity.pdbx_description
1 polymer ?
#
loop_
_entity_poly.entity_id
_entity_poly.type
_entity_poly.pdbx_seq_one_letter_code
_entity_poly.pdbx_strand_id
1 'polypeptide(L)'
;MMALMHVMPKNIEENSQLRDEYTRKFNRLWSRLFWLYGLQLHYDDEGNSFSKWKKFVIVLLPRLLTVLFTLRRIILIIRWSQYEILVMYFPSTIFNTVSIVNAVFLLRRKAKFSALHKILLDLSIKSSEIIKRRMQRQIYIVLFILAIFNVLLFIDVMVYIRIIHKYIAYNLLIYTEFNSHLLRIFVFLEYIFYFIYTQIFFDITVLYFSYMCKLLSLAFKNLNEEIERSFVLTSALTNAKLNKFRRRYQYLSRLAEQISENFSPLVLFWLVGLIVIFCMRIRSLKNVPEVISALYYVVEVSRISILVIVIFNNSSELLSQIRKMKGKISELMIFGDDTEEPQESILVNCLLFSQTFNADTVGINVSGLFLLSTVSFLNMASTVMTYVVLVYQS
;
A
#
# COMPACT_ATOMS: atom_id res chain seq x y z
N MET A 1 14.40 -14.07 60.96
CA MET A 1 15.09 -13.28 59.93
C MET A 1 15.19 -14.15 58.68
N MET A 2 14.16 -14.12 57.83
CA MET A 2 14.12 -14.88 56.56
C MET A 2 14.02 -13.86 55.43
N ALA A 3 15.05 -13.80 54.59
CA ALA A 3 15.10 -12.96 53.42
C ALA A 3 14.13 -13.52 52.37
N LEU A 4 13.06 -12.78 52.09
CA LEU A 4 12.13 -13.06 51.01
C LEU A 4 12.80 -12.63 49.70
N MET A 5 13.46 -13.59 49.06
CA MET A 5 14.11 -13.41 47.76
C MET A 5 13.01 -13.18 46.73
N HIS A 6 12.92 -11.94 46.24
CA HIS A 6 11.98 -11.53 45.21
C HIS A 6 12.39 -12.19 43.89
N VAL A 7 11.87 -13.40 43.61
CA VAL A 7 12.04 -14.07 42.33
C VAL A 7 11.26 -13.26 41.29
N MET A 8 11.95 -12.37 40.59
CA MET A 8 11.42 -11.72 39.40
C MET A 8 11.16 -12.81 38.34
N PRO A 9 9.97 -12.87 37.72
CA PRO A 9 9.67 -13.91 36.75
C PRO A 9 10.49 -13.69 35.47
N LYS A 10 11.43 -14.61 35.22
CA LYS A 10 12.34 -14.71 34.07
C LYS A 10 11.64 -14.60 32.69
N ASN A 11 10.32 -14.80 32.64
CA ASN A 11 9.50 -14.74 31.42
C ASN A 11 9.21 -13.33 30.88
N ILE A 12 9.37 -12.25 31.67
CA ILE A 12 9.06 -10.89 31.21
C ILE A 12 10.21 -10.33 30.35
N GLU A 13 11.46 -10.60 30.74
CA GLU A 13 12.64 -10.15 30.00
C GLU A 13 12.80 -10.91 28.68
N GLU A 14 12.62 -12.24 28.66
CA GLU A 14 12.68 -13.04 27.42
C GLU A 14 11.62 -12.63 26.39
N ASN A 15 10.38 -12.37 26.84
CA ASN A 15 9.32 -11.86 25.97
C ASN A 15 9.57 -10.42 25.48
N SER A 16 10.26 -9.59 26.27
CA SER A 16 10.66 -8.25 25.85
C SER A 16 11.77 -8.27 24.79
N GLN A 17 12.76 -9.16 24.94
CA GLN A 17 13.87 -9.32 24.00
C GLN A 17 13.39 -9.91 22.66
N LEU A 18 12.52 -10.93 22.71
CA LEU A 18 11.88 -11.48 21.51
C LEU A 18 11.03 -10.42 20.80
N ARG A 19 10.27 -9.59 21.55
CA ARG A 19 9.43 -8.51 21.03
C ARG A 19 10.23 -7.47 20.23
N ASP A 20 11.42 -7.12 20.71
CA ASP A 20 12.33 -6.21 20.00
C ASP A 20 12.93 -6.86 18.76
N GLU A 21 13.26 -8.15 18.83
CA GLU A 21 13.86 -8.86 17.70
C GLU A 21 12.90 -9.01 16.50
N TYR A 22 11.62 -9.34 16.75
CA TYR A 22 10.62 -9.48 15.68
C TYR A 22 10.30 -8.15 14.99
N THR A 23 10.12 -7.09 15.78
CA THR A 23 9.85 -5.73 15.24
C THR A 23 11.07 -5.24 14.43
N ARG A 24 12.28 -5.57 14.88
CA ARG A 24 13.54 -5.28 14.19
C ARG A 24 13.67 -6.04 12.87
N LYS A 25 13.33 -7.34 12.82
CA LYS A 25 13.34 -8.15 11.57
C LYS A 25 12.38 -7.57 10.53
N PHE A 26 11.18 -7.19 10.95
CA PHE A 26 10.17 -6.65 10.07
C PHE A 26 10.51 -5.25 9.54
N ASN A 27 11.12 -4.40 10.38
CA ASN A 27 11.67 -3.12 9.94
C ASN A 27 12.83 -3.29 8.95
N ARG A 28 13.73 -4.25 9.21
CA ARG A 28 14.83 -4.58 8.29
C ARG A 28 14.30 -5.02 6.92
N LEU A 29 13.16 -5.72 6.87
CA LEU A 29 12.53 -6.09 5.60
C LEU A 29 12.13 -4.86 4.79
N TRP A 30 11.39 -3.91 5.36
CA TRP A 30 11.02 -2.68 4.65
C TRP A 30 12.24 -1.85 4.25
N SER A 31 13.20 -1.70 5.16
CA SER A 31 14.45 -0.99 4.88
C SER A 31 15.17 -1.62 3.68
N ARG A 32 15.33 -2.95 3.65
CA ARG A 32 15.95 -3.67 2.52
C ARG A 32 15.17 -3.52 1.22
N LEU A 33 13.84 -3.66 1.26
CA LEU A 33 13.00 -3.55 0.08
C LEU A 33 13.10 -2.16 -0.55
N PHE A 34 13.03 -1.09 0.24
CA PHE A 34 13.16 0.28 -0.27
C PHE A 34 14.62 0.66 -0.59
N TRP A 35 15.59 0.08 0.10
CA TRP A 35 17.01 0.28 -0.16
C TRP A 35 17.44 -0.17 -1.56
N LEU A 36 16.86 -1.26 -2.07
CA LEU A 36 17.06 -1.70 -3.47
C LEU A 36 16.66 -0.63 -4.51
N TYR A 37 15.78 0.29 -4.13
CA TYR A 37 15.32 1.40 -4.98
C TYR A 37 15.90 2.76 -4.54
N GLY A 38 16.94 2.75 -3.69
CA GLY A 38 17.64 3.93 -3.18
C GLY A 38 16.83 4.80 -2.21
N LEU A 39 15.70 4.29 -1.71
CA LEU A 39 14.92 4.92 -0.66
C LEU A 39 15.41 4.43 0.70
N GLN A 40 16.25 5.25 1.35
CA GLN A 40 16.73 4.97 2.70
C GLN A 40 15.69 5.39 3.73
N LEU A 41 15.07 4.39 4.36
CA LEU A 41 14.05 4.55 5.41
C LEU A 41 14.64 4.82 6.80
N HIS A 42 15.86 4.35 7.06
CA HIS A 42 16.53 4.44 8.36
C HIS A 42 17.83 5.27 8.26
N TYR A 43 17.99 6.23 9.17
CA TYR A 43 19.18 7.08 9.25
C TYR A 43 20.32 6.44 10.06
N ASP A 44 20.00 5.48 10.92
CA ASP A 44 20.91 5.03 12.00
C ASP A 44 21.92 3.96 11.53
N ASP A 45 21.90 3.53 10.27
CA ASP A 45 22.99 2.77 9.65
C ASP A 45 24.08 3.73 9.13
N GLU A 46 24.72 4.46 10.04
CA GLU A 46 25.84 5.37 9.73
C GLU A 46 27.05 4.63 9.14
N GLY A 47 27.18 3.31 9.38
CA GLY A 47 28.29 2.50 8.89
C GLY A 47 28.22 2.05 7.43
N ASN A 48 27.08 2.21 6.74
CA ASN A 48 26.87 1.68 5.38
C ASN A 48 26.31 2.72 4.40
N SER A 49 26.69 3.98 4.61
CA SER A 49 26.37 5.07 3.70
C SER A 49 27.19 4.93 2.41
N PHE A 50 26.57 4.38 1.35
CA PHE A 50 27.08 4.54 -0.01
C PHE A 50 27.43 6.01 -0.29
N SER A 51 28.52 6.25 -1.02
CA SER A 51 28.86 7.59 -1.50
C SER A 51 27.65 8.20 -2.21
N LYS A 52 27.44 9.52 -2.05
CA LYS A 52 26.29 10.24 -2.63
C LYS A 52 26.09 9.92 -4.13
N TRP A 53 27.20 9.72 -4.84
CA TRP A 53 27.22 9.30 -6.25
C TRP A 53 26.64 7.90 -6.48
N LYS A 54 27.00 6.88 -5.68
CA LYS A 54 26.43 5.52 -5.81
C LYS A 54 24.91 5.51 -5.57
N LYS A 55 24.42 6.28 -4.59
CA LYS A 55 22.97 6.44 -4.36
C LYS A 55 22.29 7.11 -5.55
N PHE A 56 22.92 8.13 -6.12
CA PHE A 56 22.40 8.82 -7.30
C PHE A 56 22.33 7.88 -8.52
N VAL A 57 23.37 7.07 -8.76
CA VAL A 57 23.39 6.10 -9.86
C VAL A 57 22.32 5.02 -9.69
N ILE A 58 22.20 4.43 -8.50
CA ILE A 58 21.20 3.37 -8.20
C ILE A 58 19.76 3.88 -8.40
N VAL A 59 19.50 5.15 -8.13
CA VAL A 59 18.17 5.74 -8.28
C VAL A 59 17.91 6.25 -9.68
N LEU A 60 18.85 7.01 -10.26
CA LEU A 60 18.64 7.73 -11.51
C LEU A 60 18.72 6.80 -12.72
N LEU A 61 19.72 5.90 -12.74
CA LEU A 61 19.98 5.05 -13.91
C LEU A 61 18.76 4.19 -14.26
N PRO A 62 18.10 3.52 -13.29
CA PRO A 62 16.93 2.74 -13.63
C PRO A 62 15.77 3.60 -14.17
N ARG A 63 15.59 4.81 -13.63
CA ARG A 63 14.50 5.69 -14.07
C ARG A 63 14.73 6.23 -15.47
N LEU A 64 15.97 6.58 -15.79
CA LEU A 64 16.35 7.01 -17.14
C LEU A 64 16.13 5.87 -18.14
N LEU A 65 16.49 4.64 -17.79
CA LEU A 65 16.19 3.46 -18.60
C LEU A 65 14.68 3.23 -18.76
N THR A 66 13.87 3.34 -17.69
CA THR A 66 12.41 3.24 -17.80
C THR A 66 11.85 4.28 -18.76
N VAL A 67 12.35 5.53 -18.73
CA VAL A 67 11.94 6.59 -19.65
C VAL A 67 12.29 6.23 -21.09
N LEU A 68 13.53 5.78 -21.35
CA LEU A 68 13.96 5.37 -22.69
C LEU A 68 13.12 4.21 -23.24
N PHE A 69 12.84 3.19 -22.42
CA PHE A 69 11.96 2.08 -22.82
C PHE A 69 10.53 2.54 -23.08
N THR A 70 10.02 3.47 -22.28
CA THR A 70 8.69 4.07 -22.48
C THR A 70 8.64 4.86 -23.79
N LEU A 71 9.68 5.66 -24.08
CA LEU A 71 9.79 6.41 -25.33
C LEU A 71 9.82 5.46 -26.54
N ARG A 72 10.61 4.38 -26.46
CA ARG A 72 10.63 3.35 -27.49
C ARG A 72 9.24 2.75 -27.72
N ARG A 73 8.49 2.42 -26.67
CA ARG A 73 7.11 1.91 -26.79
C ARG A 73 6.17 2.92 -27.45
N ILE A 74 6.28 4.21 -27.11
CA ILE A 74 5.50 5.27 -27.76
C ILE A 74 5.83 5.36 -29.25
N ILE A 75 7.12 5.34 -29.61
CA ILE A 75 7.56 5.33 -31.02
C ILE A 75 6.98 4.11 -31.76
N LEU A 76 6.98 2.93 -31.14
CA LEU A 76 6.38 1.72 -31.72
C LEU A 76 4.86 1.86 -31.92
N ILE A 77 4.14 2.42 -30.95
CA ILE A 77 2.68 2.68 -31.07
C ILE A 77 2.39 3.65 -32.23
N ILE A 78 3.17 4.74 -32.35
CA ILE A 78 2.99 5.73 -33.42
C ILE A 78 3.33 5.13 -34.78
N ARG A 79 4.46 4.42 -34.88
CA ARG A 79 4.95 3.86 -36.14
C ARG A 79 4.05 2.74 -36.64
N TRP A 80 3.55 1.90 -35.75
CA TRP A 80 2.65 0.81 -36.05
C TRP A 80 1.28 1.12 -35.44
N SER A 81 0.61 2.13 -36.00
CA SER A 81 -0.72 2.62 -35.62
C SER A 81 -1.85 1.60 -35.90
N GLN A 82 -1.61 0.34 -35.55
CA GLN A 82 -2.62 -0.70 -35.50
C GLN A 82 -3.23 -0.72 -34.11
N TYR A 83 -4.54 -0.91 -34.08
CA TYR A 83 -5.32 -0.96 -32.85
C TYR A 83 -4.77 -2.00 -31.85
N GLU A 84 -4.38 -3.17 -32.33
CA GLU A 84 -3.84 -4.28 -31.50
C GLU A 84 -2.56 -3.90 -30.76
N ILE A 85 -1.67 -3.17 -31.42
CA ILE A 85 -0.39 -2.73 -30.87
C ILE A 85 -0.62 -1.67 -29.79
N LEU A 86 -1.56 -0.74 -30.03
CA LEU A 86 -1.96 0.22 -29.03
C LEU A 86 -2.50 -0.48 -27.78
N VAL A 87 -3.43 -1.43 -27.94
CA VAL A 87 -4.02 -2.15 -26.80
C VAL A 87 -2.96 -2.97 -26.03
N MET A 88 -1.95 -3.50 -26.71
CA MET A 88 -0.89 -4.29 -26.09
C MET A 88 0.12 -3.44 -25.29
N TYR A 89 0.63 -2.35 -25.88
CA TYR A 89 1.73 -1.56 -25.28
C TYR A 89 1.25 -0.40 -24.40
N PHE A 90 0.06 0.15 -24.65
CA PHE A 90 -0.46 1.30 -23.90
C PHE A 90 -0.59 1.05 -22.39
N PRO A 91 -1.08 -0.11 -21.91
CA PRO A 91 -1.15 -0.37 -20.47
C PRO A 91 0.23 -0.36 -19.81
N SER A 92 1.24 -0.92 -20.46
CA SER A 92 2.61 -0.93 -19.95
C SER A 92 3.25 0.46 -19.97
N THR A 93 2.89 1.34 -20.92
CA THR A 93 3.29 2.76 -20.96
C THR A 93 2.68 3.55 -19.80
N ILE A 94 1.39 3.35 -19.51
CA ILE A 94 0.73 3.96 -18.35
C ILE A 94 1.41 3.47 -17.07
N PHE A 95 1.63 2.16 -16.95
CA PHE A 95 2.22 1.58 -15.73
C PHE A 95 3.65 2.10 -15.47
N ASN A 96 4.46 2.24 -16.53
CA ASN A 96 5.77 2.90 -16.42
C ASN A 96 5.65 4.35 -15.94
N THR A 97 4.69 5.11 -16.49
CA THR A 97 4.44 6.49 -16.09
C THR A 97 4.02 6.57 -14.62
N VAL A 98 3.11 5.70 -14.19
CA VAL A 98 2.68 5.55 -12.78
C VAL A 98 3.87 5.26 -11.87
N SER A 99 4.73 4.33 -12.26
CA SER A 99 5.92 3.98 -11.46
C SER A 99 6.96 5.10 -11.40
N ILE A 100 7.19 5.84 -12.50
CA ILE A 100 8.09 7.00 -12.53
C ILE A 100 7.57 8.10 -11.62
N VAL A 101 6.29 8.47 -11.73
CA VAL A 101 5.66 9.49 -10.87
C VAL A 101 5.75 9.06 -9.40
N ASN A 102 5.45 7.79 -9.12
CA ASN A 102 5.58 7.22 -7.78
C ASN A 102 7.00 7.39 -7.22
N ALA A 103 8.02 7.04 -8.01
CA ALA A 103 9.41 7.16 -7.60
C ALA A 103 9.82 8.62 -7.35
N VAL A 104 9.50 9.52 -8.29
CA VAL A 104 9.83 10.96 -8.17
C VAL A 104 9.18 11.55 -6.93
N PHE A 105 7.91 11.20 -6.67
CA PHE A 105 7.19 11.70 -5.52
C PHE A 105 7.79 11.19 -4.20
N LEU A 106 8.09 9.89 -4.10
CA LEU A 106 8.74 9.30 -2.92
C LEU A 106 10.12 9.90 -2.65
N LEU A 107 10.90 10.17 -3.71
CA LEU A 107 12.21 10.83 -3.59
C LEU A 107 12.07 12.27 -3.10
N ARG A 108 11.15 13.05 -3.67
CA ARG A 108 10.88 14.44 -3.24
C ARG A 108 10.43 14.52 -1.78
N ARG A 109 9.69 13.51 -1.29
CA ARG A 109 9.17 13.47 0.09
C ARG A 109 9.93 12.53 1.02
N LYS A 110 11.16 12.13 0.67
CA LYS A 110 11.95 11.13 1.42
C LYS A 110 12.05 11.44 2.93
N ALA A 111 12.29 12.70 3.30
CA ALA A 111 12.41 13.10 4.70
C ALA A 111 11.09 12.91 5.48
N LYS A 112 9.97 13.36 4.90
CA LYS A 112 8.63 13.19 5.48
C LYS A 112 8.26 11.71 5.60
N PHE A 113 8.57 10.92 4.59
CA PHE A 113 8.30 9.49 4.55
C PHE A 113 9.13 8.72 5.60
N SER A 114 10.43 9.04 5.74
CA SER A 114 11.29 8.44 6.78
C SER A 114 10.84 8.82 8.18
N ALA A 115 10.44 10.08 8.41
CA ALA A 115 9.89 10.51 9.69
C ALA A 115 8.59 9.76 10.04
N LEU A 116 7.66 9.67 9.07
CA LEU A 116 6.41 8.93 9.23
C LEU A 116 6.66 7.44 9.54
N HIS A 117 7.63 6.83 8.86
CA HIS A 117 8.05 5.45 9.13
C HIS A 117 8.61 5.29 10.56
N LYS A 118 9.45 6.21 11.03
CA LYS A 118 9.98 6.18 12.41
C LYS A 118 8.84 6.27 13.44
N ILE A 119 7.87 7.15 13.23
CA ILE A 119 6.74 7.31 14.14
C ILE A 119 5.86 6.05 14.17
N LEU A 120 5.61 5.46 13.00
CA LEU A 120 4.81 4.23 12.90
C LEU A 120 5.56 3.01 13.41
N LEU A 121 6.89 3.01 13.33
CA LEU A 121 7.73 2.01 13.98
C LEU A 121 7.62 2.08 15.51
N ASP A 122 7.68 3.28 16.10
CA ASP A 122 7.45 3.46 17.55
C ASP A 122 6.04 3.00 17.95
N LEU A 123 5.03 3.32 17.15
CA LEU A 123 3.67 2.84 17.37
C LEU A 123 3.57 1.32 17.29
N SER A 124 4.27 0.71 16.32
CA SER A 124 4.36 -0.74 16.18
C SER A 124 5.03 -1.35 17.41
N ILE A 125 6.15 -0.82 17.89
CA ILE A 125 6.87 -1.33 19.08
C ILE A 125 5.93 -1.38 20.29
N LYS A 126 5.14 -0.32 20.50
CA LYS A 126 4.19 -0.18 21.62
C LYS A 126 2.96 -1.07 21.52
N SER A 127 2.66 -1.64 20.35
CA SER A 127 1.49 -2.52 20.16
C SER A 127 1.68 -3.90 20.81
N SER A 128 0.56 -4.54 21.19
CA SER A 128 0.59 -5.87 21.80
C SER A 128 1.06 -6.95 20.81
N GLU A 129 1.67 -8.00 21.32
CA GLU A 129 2.32 -9.05 20.52
C GLU A 129 1.35 -9.82 19.61
N ILE A 130 0.13 -10.06 20.10
CA ILE A 130 -0.95 -10.69 19.33
C ILE A 130 -1.27 -9.88 18.07
N ILE A 131 -1.24 -8.55 18.19
CA ILE A 131 -1.59 -7.62 17.12
C ILE A 131 -0.45 -7.55 16.11
N LYS A 132 0.80 -7.48 16.59
CA LYS A 132 2.00 -7.57 15.74
C LYS A 132 1.97 -8.84 14.90
N ARG A 133 1.73 -10.00 15.52
CA ARG A 133 1.71 -11.30 14.83
C ARG A 133 0.59 -11.37 13.79
N ARG A 134 -0.61 -10.88 14.11
CA ARG A 134 -1.75 -10.85 13.18
C ARG A 134 -1.45 -9.96 11.97
N MET A 135 -0.87 -8.79 12.20
CA MET A 135 -0.51 -7.84 11.17
C MET A 135 0.59 -8.40 10.25
N GLN A 136 1.67 -8.92 10.84
CA GLN A 136 2.78 -9.53 10.13
C GLN A 136 2.32 -10.69 9.24
N ARG A 137 1.46 -11.56 9.78
CA ARG A 137 0.85 -12.65 9.01
C ARG A 137 0.09 -12.14 7.79
N GLN A 138 -0.71 -11.08 7.94
CA GLN A 138 -1.44 -10.49 6.80
C GLN A 138 -0.48 -9.96 5.73
N ILE A 139 0.58 -9.26 6.12
CA ILE A 139 1.55 -8.71 5.16
C ILE A 139 2.31 -9.83 4.45
N TYR A 140 2.74 -10.87 5.15
CA TYR A 140 3.40 -12.00 4.51
C TYR A 140 2.47 -12.76 3.57
N ILE A 141 1.20 -12.95 3.93
CA ILE A 141 0.22 -13.57 3.04
C ILE A 141 0.07 -12.75 1.76
N VAL A 142 -0.12 -11.43 1.86
CA VAL A 142 -0.26 -10.57 0.67
C VAL A 142 1.03 -10.55 -0.15
N LEU A 143 2.19 -10.47 0.50
CA LEU A 143 3.50 -10.51 -0.17
C LEU A 143 3.72 -11.85 -0.88
N PHE A 144 3.32 -12.96 -0.27
CA PHE A 144 3.38 -14.29 -0.87
C PHE A 144 2.45 -14.42 -2.08
N ILE A 145 1.21 -13.94 -1.96
CA ILE A 145 0.26 -13.90 -3.09
C ILE A 145 0.86 -13.07 -4.23
N LEU A 146 1.35 -11.86 -3.95
CA LEU A 146 1.98 -11.01 -4.96
C LEU A 146 3.22 -11.67 -5.57
N ALA A 147 4.02 -12.40 -4.79
CA ALA A 147 5.16 -13.15 -5.30
C ALA A 147 4.72 -14.24 -6.28
N ILE A 148 3.65 -14.98 -5.98
CA ILE A 148 3.08 -15.98 -6.90
C ILE A 148 2.65 -15.33 -8.21
N PHE A 149 1.86 -14.24 -8.15
CA PHE A 149 1.44 -13.53 -9.37
C PHE A 149 2.63 -13.02 -10.18
N ASN A 150 3.64 -12.50 -9.52
CA ASN A 150 4.85 -12.01 -10.16
C ASN A 150 5.63 -13.16 -10.83
N VAL A 151 5.76 -14.33 -10.19
CA VAL A 151 6.38 -15.52 -10.79
C VAL A 151 5.58 -16.04 -11.99
N LEU A 152 4.24 -16.09 -11.88
CA LEU A 152 3.38 -16.51 -13.00
C LEU A 152 3.53 -15.57 -14.21
N LEU A 153 3.46 -14.26 -14.00
CA LEU A 153 3.69 -13.27 -15.06
C LEU A 153 5.09 -13.36 -15.67
N PHE A 154 6.09 -13.70 -14.86
CA PHE A 154 7.44 -13.91 -15.37
C PHE A 154 7.49 -15.12 -16.30
N ILE A 155 6.93 -16.26 -15.89
CA ILE A 155 6.85 -17.49 -16.70
C ILE A 155 6.08 -17.22 -18.00
N ASP A 156 4.89 -16.61 -17.90
CA ASP A 156 4.04 -16.31 -19.05
C ASP A 156 4.79 -15.46 -20.09
N VAL A 157 5.55 -14.46 -19.65
CA VAL A 157 6.34 -13.64 -20.57
C VAL A 157 7.53 -14.38 -21.17
N MET A 158 8.14 -15.32 -20.45
CA MET A 158 9.17 -16.17 -21.05
C MET A 158 8.62 -17.06 -22.15
N VAL A 159 7.42 -17.58 -21.97
CA VAL A 159 6.70 -18.31 -23.02
C VAL A 159 6.33 -17.36 -24.16
N TYR A 160 5.81 -16.19 -23.85
CA TYR A 160 5.35 -15.20 -24.83
C TYR A 160 6.49 -14.66 -25.72
N ILE A 161 7.66 -14.31 -25.15
CA ILE A 161 8.85 -13.86 -25.90
C ILE A 161 9.30 -14.92 -26.92
N ARG A 162 9.13 -16.21 -26.59
CA ARG A 162 9.44 -17.31 -27.52
C ARG A 162 8.50 -17.34 -28.72
N ILE A 163 7.22 -16.97 -28.54
CA ILE A 163 6.18 -16.97 -29.57
C ILE A 163 6.28 -15.73 -30.48
N ILE A 164 6.47 -14.54 -29.88
CA ILE A 164 6.59 -13.25 -30.60
C ILE A 164 7.72 -13.23 -31.63
N HIS A 165 8.74 -14.07 -31.46
CA HIS A 165 9.86 -14.23 -32.39
C HIS A 165 9.42 -14.33 -33.86
N LYS A 166 8.28 -15.00 -34.13
CA LYS A 166 7.76 -15.15 -35.50
C LYS A 166 7.15 -13.87 -36.06
N TYR A 167 6.56 -13.02 -35.21
CA TYR A 167 5.80 -11.84 -35.61
C TYR A 167 6.67 -10.57 -35.70
N ILE A 168 7.55 -10.34 -34.73
CA ILE A 168 8.39 -9.13 -34.70
C ILE A 168 9.56 -9.22 -35.70
N ALA A 169 10.18 -10.40 -35.86
CA ALA A 169 11.29 -10.57 -36.80
C ALA A 169 10.85 -10.33 -38.25
N TYR A 170 9.63 -10.72 -38.61
CA TYR A 170 9.04 -10.51 -39.93
C TYR A 170 8.81 -9.01 -40.25
N ASN A 171 8.42 -8.22 -39.25
CA ASN A 171 7.97 -6.84 -39.45
C ASN A 171 9.05 -5.75 -39.25
N LEU A 172 10.20 -6.07 -38.66
CA LEU A 172 11.25 -5.07 -38.33
C LEU A 172 12.29 -4.84 -39.46
N LEU A 173 12.06 -5.37 -40.67
CA LEU A 173 12.79 -5.05 -41.90
C LEU A 173 14.34 -5.18 -41.86
N ILE A 174 14.89 -5.91 -40.88
CA ILE A 174 16.31 -6.29 -40.83
C ILE A 174 16.40 -7.77 -40.45
N TYR A 175 15.94 -8.64 -41.36
CA TYR A 175 15.90 -10.07 -41.14
C TYR A 175 17.28 -10.69 -41.43
N THR A 176 18.11 -10.78 -40.39
CA THR A 176 19.16 -11.80 -40.29
C THR A 176 18.92 -12.59 -39.02
N GLU A 177 19.22 -13.89 -39.01
CA GLU A 177 19.05 -14.74 -37.82
C GLU A 177 19.82 -14.19 -36.61
N PHE A 178 20.99 -13.58 -36.86
CA PHE A 178 21.77 -12.91 -35.83
C PHE A 178 21.00 -11.74 -35.18
N ASN A 179 20.34 -10.91 -35.98
CA ASN A 179 19.57 -9.77 -35.48
C ASN A 179 18.30 -10.19 -34.72
N SER A 180 17.67 -11.32 -35.08
CA SER A 180 16.50 -11.83 -34.34
C SER A 180 16.89 -12.34 -32.95
N HIS A 181 18.04 -13.02 -32.82
CA HIS A 181 18.57 -13.46 -31.53
C HIS A 181 18.95 -12.27 -30.63
N LEU A 182 19.63 -11.26 -31.17
CA LEU A 182 19.97 -10.04 -30.42
C LEU A 182 18.72 -9.28 -29.96
N LEU A 183 17.72 -9.13 -30.84
CA LEU A 183 16.45 -8.48 -30.49
C LEU A 183 15.71 -9.25 -29.37
N ARG A 184 15.74 -10.58 -29.39
CA ARG A 184 15.15 -11.41 -28.33
C ARG A 184 15.81 -11.16 -26.98
N ILE A 185 17.14 -11.17 -26.94
CA ILE A 185 17.90 -10.88 -25.72
C ILE A 185 17.57 -9.47 -25.22
N PHE A 186 17.51 -8.49 -26.13
CA PHE A 186 17.17 -7.12 -25.77
C PHE A 186 15.75 -6.98 -25.18
N VAL A 187 14.74 -7.58 -25.81
CA VAL A 187 13.35 -7.56 -25.31
C VAL A 187 13.24 -8.28 -23.96
N PHE A 188 13.95 -9.40 -23.79
CA PHE A 188 14.02 -10.12 -22.52
C PHE A 188 14.63 -9.27 -21.41
N LEU A 189 15.75 -8.60 -21.70
CA LEU A 189 16.39 -7.68 -20.75
C LEU A 189 15.49 -6.49 -20.41
N GLU A 190 14.83 -5.89 -21.39
CA GLU A 190 13.84 -4.83 -21.18
C GLU A 190 12.71 -5.32 -20.26
N TYR A 191 12.21 -6.55 -20.47
CA TYR A 191 11.14 -7.09 -19.64
C TYR A 191 11.59 -7.35 -18.20
N ILE A 192 12.76 -7.97 -18.00
CA ILE A 192 13.34 -8.15 -16.65
C ILE A 192 13.46 -6.80 -15.95
N PHE A 193 13.94 -5.81 -16.69
CA PHE A 193 14.11 -4.46 -16.18
C PHE A 193 12.77 -3.82 -15.78
N TYR A 194 11.77 -3.90 -16.65
CA TYR A 194 10.40 -3.47 -16.37
C TYR A 194 9.83 -4.17 -15.13
N PHE A 195 10.00 -5.48 -15.03
CA PHE A 195 9.49 -6.28 -13.93
C PHE A 195 10.10 -5.85 -12.59
N ILE A 196 11.43 -5.74 -12.51
CA ILE A 196 12.12 -5.38 -11.26
C ILE A 196 11.86 -3.92 -10.88
N TYR A 197 12.10 -2.97 -11.78
CA TYR A 197 12.15 -1.55 -11.43
C TYR A 197 10.80 -0.82 -11.56
N THR A 198 9.85 -1.39 -12.31
CA THR A 198 8.50 -0.84 -12.45
C THR A 198 7.53 -1.62 -11.58
N GLN A 199 7.39 -2.93 -11.80
CA GLN A 199 6.32 -3.75 -11.22
C GLN A 199 6.54 -4.09 -9.75
N ILE A 200 7.66 -4.72 -9.39
CA ILE A 200 7.96 -5.05 -8.00
C ILE A 200 8.04 -3.77 -7.15
N PHE A 201 8.65 -2.71 -7.68
CA PHE A 201 8.72 -1.41 -6.98
C PHE A 201 7.34 -0.84 -6.64
N PHE A 202 6.42 -0.86 -7.61
CA PHE A 202 5.06 -0.38 -7.42
C PHE A 202 4.32 -1.24 -6.38
N ASP A 203 4.42 -2.55 -6.49
CA ASP A 203 3.77 -3.51 -5.57
C ASP A 203 4.26 -3.31 -4.12
N ILE A 204 5.57 -3.15 -3.92
CA ILE A 204 6.16 -2.85 -2.61
C ILE A 204 5.62 -1.53 -2.05
N THR A 205 5.49 -0.49 -2.90
CA THR A 205 5.00 0.82 -2.45
C THR A 205 3.54 0.75 -2.02
N VAL A 206 2.69 0.10 -2.82
CA VAL A 206 1.27 -0.09 -2.49
C VAL A 206 1.12 -0.92 -1.21
N LEU A 207 1.88 -2.02 -1.10
CA LEU A 207 1.88 -2.87 0.09
C LEU A 207 2.31 -2.09 1.33
N TYR A 208 3.30 -1.21 1.20
CA TYR A 208 3.75 -0.35 2.29
C TYR A 208 2.67 0.66 2.70
N PHE A 209 1.99 1.31 1.75
CA PHE A 209 0.85 2.17 2.08
C PHE A 209 -0.23 1.39 2.84
N SER A 210 -0.63 0.23 2.32
CA SER A 210 -1.63 -0.64 2.96
C SER A 210 -1.19 -1.13 4.35
N TYR A 211 0.10 -1.39 4.54
CA TYR A 211 0.71 -1.69 5.83
C TYR A 211 0.47 -0.56 6.85
N MET A 212 0.75 0.68 6.47
CA MET A 212 0.59 1.85 7.35
C MET A 212 -0.88 2.02 7.75
N CYS A 213 -1.80 1.86 6.79
CA CYS A 213 -3.24 1.92 7.03
C CYS A 213 -3.69 0.84 8.01
N LYS A 214 -3.23 -0.40 7.80
CA LYS A 214 -3.55 -1.54 8.67
C LYS A 214 -3.02 -1.33 10.08
N LEU A 215 -1.80 -0.82 10.23
CA LEU A 215 -1.19 -0.55 11.54
C LEU A 215 -2.04 0.42 12.34
N LEU A 216 -2.44 1.51 11.66
CA LEU A 216 -3.22 2.56 12.28
C LEU A 216 -4.63 2.07 12.62
N SER A 217 -5.25 1.29 11.74
CA SER A 217 -6.55 0.65 12.00
C SER A 217 -6.52 -0.22 13.26
N LEU A 218 -5.45 -1.00 13.45
CA LEU A 218 -5.27 -1.82 14.65
C LEU A 218 -5.05 -0.97 15.90
N ALA A 219 -4.30 0.13 15.79
CA ALA A 219 -4.11 1.08 16.90
C ALA A 219 -5.43 1.73 17.33
N PHE A 220 -6.27 2.15 16.37
CA PHE A 220 -7.61 2.66 16.67
C PHE A 220 -8.51 1.57 17.28
N LYS A 221 -8.45 0.34 16.77
CA LYS A 221 -9.21 -0.78 17.34
C LYS A 221 -8.85 -1.02 18.82
N ASN A 222 -7.57 -0.98 19.17
CA ASN A 222 -7.15 -1.13 20.57
C ASN A 222 -7.67 -0.01 21.45
N LEU A 223 -7.57 1.23 20.95
CA LEU A 223 -8.08 2.38 21.68
C LEU A 223 -9.60 2.24 21.90
N ASN A 224 -10.35 1.77 20.90
CA ASN A 224 -11.78 1.48 21.02
C ASN A 224 -12.09 0.40 22.07
N GLU A 225 -11.31 -0.68 22.12
CA GLU A 225 -11.47 -1.74 23.12
C GLU A 225 -11.09 -1.27 24.54
N GLU A 226 -10.04 -0.46 24.69
CA GLU A 226 -9.65 0.13 25.98
C GLU A 226 -10.72 1.09 26.53
N ILE A 227 -11.29 1.90 25.64
CA ILE A 227 -12.43 2.80 25.92
C ILE A 227 -13.60 1.95 26.39
N GLU A 228 -14.05 0.99 25.58
CA GLU A 228 -15.20 0.13 25.90
C GLU A 228 -15.06 -0.57 27.25
N ARG A 229 -13.90 -1.17 27.54
CA ARG A 229 -13.66 -1.79 28.85
C ARG A 229 -13.71 -0.79 30.00
N SER A 230 -13.21 0.43 29.79
CA SER A 230 -13.23 1.47 30.82
C SER A 230 -14.63 2.00 31.08
N PHE A 231 -15.51 1.98 30.08
CA PHE A 231 -16.91 2.40 30.21
C PHE A 231 -17.81 1.32 30.81
N VAL A 232 -17.65 0.05 30.42
CA VAL A 232 -18.41 -1.08 31.01
C VAL A 232 -18.14 -1.22 32.51
N LEU A 233 -16.95 -0.82 32.98
CA LEU A 233 -16.55 -0.88 34.38
C LEU A 233 -16.83 0.42 35.16
N THR A 234 -17.73 1.30 34.70
CA THR A 234 -18.20 2.63 35.19
C THR A 234 -17.44 3.28 36.37
N SER A 235 -17.25 2.56 37.49
CA SER A 235 -16.31 2.85 38.59
C SER A 235 -14.87 3.22 38.19
N ALA A 236 -14.42 2.90 36.97
CA ALA A 236 -13.03 3.10 36.54
C ALA A 236 -12.78 4.36 35.69
N LEU A 237 -13.82 5.12 35.31
CA LEU A 237 -13.69 6.25 34.40
C LEU A 237 -13.39 7.55 35.16
N THR A 238 -12.16 8.07 35.01
CA THR A 238 -11.76 9.36 35.58
C THR A 238 -11.50 10.39 34.49
N ASN A 239 -11.67 11.69 34.79
CA ASN A 239 -11.30 12.79 33.89
C ASN A 239 -9.87 12.65 33.33
N ALA A 240 -8.93 12.17 34.15
CA ALA A 240 -7.55 11.90 33.73
C ALA A 240 -7.46 10.80 32.66
N LYS A 241 -8.23 9.70 32.79
CA LYS A 241 -8.29 8.63 31.77
C LYS A 241 -8.97 9.11 30.49
N LEU A 242 -10.04 9.87 30.59
CA LEU A 242 -10.74 10.43 29.43
C LEU A 242 -9.84 11.39 28.64
N ASN A 243 -9.11 12.28 29.33
CA ASN A 243 -8.13 13.17 28.70
C ASN A 243 -6.96 12.38 28.07
N LYS A 244 -6.54 11.26 28.69
CA LYS A 244 -5.55 10.35 28.09
C LYS A 244 -6.06 9.70 26.81
N PHE A 245 -7.32 9.23 26.78
CA PHE A 245 -7.95 8.71 25.55
C PHE A 245 -8.03 9.79 24.47
N ARG A 246 -8.38 11.03 24.84
CA ARG A 246 -8.42 12.16 23.92
C ARG A 246 -7.09 12.46 23.28
N ARG A 247 -6.02 12.54 24.07
CA ARG A 247 -4.66 12.77 23.56
C ARG A 247 -4.21 11.64 22.62
N ARG A 248 -4.50 10.38 22.97
CA ARG A 248 -4.20 9.23 22.11
C ARG A 248 -4.97 9.28 20.79
N TYR A 249 -6.26 9.63 20.84
CA TYR A 249 -7.07 9.79 19.64
C TYR A 249 -6.51 10.87 18.72
N GLN A 250 -6.28 12.09 19.25
CA GLN A 250 -5.74 13.20 18.48
C GLN A 250 -4.37 12.86 17.86
N TYR A 251 -3.53 12.13 18.59
CA TYR A 251 -2.27 11.64 18.07
C TYR A 251 -2.46 10.68 16.88
N LEU A 252 -3.33 9.67 17.01
CA LEU A 252 -3.62 8.73 15.92
C LEU A 252 -4.32 9.40 14.73
N SER A 253 -5.21 10.36 14.99
CA SER A 253 -5.91 11.15 13.98
C SER A 253 -4.92 11.98 13.15
N ARG A 254 -4.00 12.71 13.81
CA ARG A 254 -2.92 13.44 13.13
C ARG A 254 -2.03 12.53 12.29
N LEU A 255 -1.79 11.29 12.74
CA LEU A 255 -1.05 10.31 11.94
C LEU A 255 -1.83 9.85 10.71
N ALA A 256 -3.15 9.64 10.84
CA ALA A 256 -4.01 9.31 9.70
C ALA A 256 -3.98 10.44 8.66
N GLU A 257 -4.06 11.69 9.12
CA GLU A 257 -3.99 12.88 8.29
C GLU A 257 -2.62 13.00 7.61
N GLN A 258 -1.51 12.80 8.33
CA GLN A 258 -0.17 12.79 7.72
C GLN A 258 0.01 11.68 6.68
N ILE A 259 -0.54 10.49 6.91
CA ILE A 259 -0.55 9.42 5.90
C ILE A 259 -1.38 9.88 4.70
N SER A 260 -2.56 10.42 4.93
CA SER A 260 -3.45 10.95 3.89
C SER A 260 -2.72 12.01 3.07
N GLU A 261 -2.20 13.09 3.65
CA GLU A 261 -1.48 14.15 2.94
C GLU A 261 -0.27 13.65 2.13
N ASN A 262 0.42 12.63 2.63
CA ASN A 262 1.59 12.06 1.97
C ASN A 262 1.23 11.14 0.80
N PHE A 263 0.17 10.34 0.91
CA PHE A 263 -0.17 9.35 -0.11
C PHE A 263 -1.37 9.72 -0.97
N SER A 264 -2.19 10.68 -0.55
CA SER A 264 -3.39 11.17 -1.24
C SER A 264 -3.21 11.41 -2.75
N PRO A 265 -2.24 12.22 -3.21
CA PRO A 265 -2.02 12.42 -4.65
C PRO A 265 -1.48 11.17 -5.35
N LEU A 266 -0.70 10.35 -4.65
CA LEU A 266 -0.18 9.08 -5.18
C LEU A 266 -1.31 8.08 -5.39
N VAL A 267 -2.17 7.89 -4.39
CA VAL A 267 -3.30 6.97 -4.44
C VAL A 267 -4.26 7.36 -5.56
N LEU A 268 -4.52 8.66 -5.76
CA LEU A 268 -5.31 9.12 -6.91
C LEU A 268 -4.69 8.64 -8.23
N PHE A 269 -3.39 8.90 -8.40
CA PHE A 269 -2.67 8.53 -9.61
C PHE A 269 -2.61 7.01 -9.82
N TRP A 270 -2.45 6.25 -8.73
CA TRP A 270 -2.48 4.80 -8.74
C TRP A 270 -3.84 4.28 -9.17
N LEU A 271 -4.93 4.76 -8.57
CA LEU A 271 -6.28 4.29 -8.87
C LEU A 271 -6.64 4.60 -10.33
N VAL A 272 -6.41 5.82 -10.80
CA VAL A 272 -6.66 6.19 -12.20
C VAL A 272 -5.84 5.31 -13.15
N GLY A 273 -4.53 5.16 -12.90
CA GLY A 273 -3.66 4.33 -13.71
C GLY A 273 -4.07 2.86 -13.73
N LEU A 274 -4.36 2.28 -12.56
CA LEU A 274 -4.77 0.87 -12.43
C LEU A 274 -6.11 0.60 -13.11
N ILE A 275 -7.08 1.51 -13.02
CA ILE A 275 -8.39 1.37 -13.71
C ILE A 275 -8.19 1.38 -15.23
N VAL A 276 -7.43 2.34 -15.76
CA VAL A 276 -7.20 2.41 -17.21
C VAL A 276 -6.47 1.16 -17.71
N ILE A 277 -5.44 0.71 -16.99
CA ILE A 277 -4.72 -0.53 -17.31
C ILE A 277 -5.68 -1.73 -17.28
N PHE A 278 -6.47 -1.87 -16.22
CA PHE A 278 -7.43 -2.95 -16.06
C PHE A 278 -8.42 -3.01 -17.23
N CYS A 279 -9.05 -1.88 -17.56
CA CYS A 279 -9.99 -1.78 -18.68
C CYS A 279 -9.34 -2.16 -20.01
N MET A 280 -8.14 -1.67 -20.28
CA MET A 280 -7.42 -1.98 -21.51
C MET A 280 -7.00 -3.46 -21.59
N ARG A 281 -6.61 -4.09 -20.46
CA ARG A 281 -6.25 -5.52 -20.42
C ARG A 281 -7.46 -6.44 -20.61
N ILE A 282 -8.62 -6.09 -20.05
CA ILE A 282 -9.85 -6.84 -20.34
C ILE A 282 -10.20 -6.73 -21.81
N ARG A 283 -10.03 -5.56 -22.41
CA ARG A 283 -10.24 -5.40 -23.84
C ARG A 283 -9.23 -6.22 -24.67
N SER A 284 -7.98 -6.35 -24.22
CA SER A 284 -7.01 -7.27 -24.83
C SER A 284 -7.51 -8.71 -24.81
N LEU A 285 -8.15 -9.15 -23.72
CA LEU A 285 -8.63 -10.52 -23.56
C LEU A 285 -9.65 -10.93 -24.63
N LYS A 286 -10.48 -10.00 -25.11
CA LYS A 286 -11.47 -10.25 -26.18
C LYS A 286 -10.80 -10.55 -27.53
N ASN A 287 -9.68 -9.89 -27.84
CA ASN A 287 -9.10 -9.87 -29.18
C ASN A 287 -8.00 -10.92 -29.39
N VAL A 288 -7.77 -11.81 -28.42
CA VAL A 288 -6.62 -12.71 -28.42
C VAL A 288 -7.08 -14.14 -28.68
N PRO A 289 -6.72 -14.74 -29.84
CA PRO A 289 -7.10 -16.10 -30.17
C PRO A 289 -6.26 -17.16 -29.43
N GLU A 290 -5.09 -16.78 -28.91
CA GLU A 290 -4.15 -17.70 -28.27
C GLU A 290 -4.37 -17.81 -26.75
N VAL A 291 -4.60 -19.03 -26.26
CA VAL A 291 -4.80 -19.34 -24.83
C VAL A 291 -3.66 -18.82 -23.94
N ILE A 292 -2.41 -18.92 -24.41
CA ILE A 292 -1.23 -18.48 -23.64
C ILE A 292 -1.25 -16.96 -23.42
N SER A 293 -1.55 -16.21 -24.46
CA SER A 293 -1.64 -14.75 -24.39
C SER A 293 -2.84 -14.31 -23.55
N ALA A 294 -3.96 -15.05 -23.59
CA ALA A 294 -5.12 -14.82 -22.73
C ALA A 294 -4.79 -15.05 -21.24
N LEU A 295 -4.04 -16.11 -20.89
CA LEU A 295 -3.62 -16.38 -19.52
C LEU A 295 -2.80 -15.23 -18.93
N TYR A 296 -1.84 -14.68 -19.69
CA TYR A 296 -1.05 -13.51 -19.26
C TYR A 296 -1.96 -12.34 -18.85
N TYR A 297 -2.94 -11.99 -19.67
CA TYR A 297 -3.87 -10.89 -19.36
C TYR A 297 -4.74 -11.19 -18.15
N VAL A 298 -5.23 -12.42 -17.99
CA VAL A 298 -6.01 -12.84 -16.82
C VAL A 298 -5.19 -12.73 -15.53
N VAL A 299 -3.94 -13.19 -15.54
CA VAL A 299 -3.03 -13.09 -14.39
C VAL A 299 -2.74 -11.63 -14.05
N GLU A 300 -2.52 -10.77 -15.05
CA GLU A 300 -2.25 -9.35 -14.83
C GLU A 300 -3.47 -8.60 -14.27
N VAL A 301 -4.66 -8.85 -14.84
CA VAL A 301 -5.95 -8.31 -14.36
C VAL A 301 -6.24 -8.75 -12.92
N SER A 302 -5.97 -10.03 -12.60
CA SER A 302 -6.13 -10.58 -11.26
C SER A 302 -5.17 -9.91 -10.26
N ARG A 303 -3.90 -9.73 -10.65
CA ARG A 303 -2.90 -9.01 -9.83
C ARG A 303 -3.33 -7.57 -9.54
N ILE A 304 -3.79 -6.85 -10.56
CA ILE A 304 -4.29 -5.47 -10.41
C ILE A 304 -5.50 -5.43 -9.47
N SER A 305 -6.45 -6.35 -9.62
CA SER A 305 -7.60 -6.46 -8.72
C SER A 305 -7.17 -6.63 -7.27
N ILE A 306 -6.20 -7.50 -7.00
CA ILE A 306 -5.68 -7.73 -5.65
C ILE A 306 -5.06 -6.45 -5.07
N LEU A 307 -4.28 -5.70 -5.85
CA LEU A 307 -3.70 -4.43 -5.40
C LEU A 307 -4.80 -3.42 -5.03
N VAL A 308 -5.82 -3.28 -5.87
CA VAL A 308 -6.95 -2.37 -5.60
C VAL A 308 -7.71 -2.82 -4.34
N ILE A 309 -8.00 -4.11 -4.19
CA ILE A 309 -8.67 -4.67 -3.01
C ILE A 309 -7.83 -4.39 -1.75
N VAL A 310 -6.51 -4.59 -1.80
CA VAL A 310 -5.61 -4.37 -0.66
C VAL A 310 -5.53 -2.88 -0.27
N ILE A 311 -5.62 -1.95 -1.22
CA ILE A 311 -5.72 -0.51 -0.96
C ILE A 311 -7.04 -0.20 -0.25
N PHE A 312 -8.17 -0.61 -0.83
CA PHE A 312 -9.49 -0.27 -0.31
C PHE A 312 -9.79 -0.96 1.01
N ASN A 313 -9.49 -2.25 1.16
CA ASN A 313 -9.81 -3.01 2.37
C ASN A 313 -9.11 -2.45 3.62
N ASN A 314 -7.82 -2.14 3.53
CA ASN A 314 -7.09 -1.61 4.69
C ASN A 314 -7.46 -0.15 5.00
N SER A 315 -7.76 0.64 3.98
CA SER A 315 -8.17 2.04 4.15
C SER A 315 -9.61 2.17 4.68
N SER A 316 -10.51 1.31 4.22
CA SER A 316 -11.90 1.26 4.67
C SER A 316 -12.02 0.70 6.09
N GLU A 317 -11.18 -0.26 6.46
CA GLU A 317 -11.11 -0.76 7.84
C GLU A 317 -10.65 0.34 8.80
N LEU A 318 -9.62 1.11 8.44
CA LEU A 318 -9.18 2.28 9.21
C LEU A 318 -10.35 3.26 9.42
N LEU A 319 -11.03 3.64 8.33
CA LEU A 319 -12.20 4.51 8.39
C LEU A 319 -13.32 3.93 9.27
N SER A 320 -13.58 2.62 9.17
CA SER A 320 -14.59 1.94 9.98
C SER A 320 -14.25 2.02 11.47
N GLN A 321 -12.99 1.81 11.85
CA GLN A 321 -12.56 1.90 13.25
C GLN A 321 -12.70 3.33 13.81
N ILE A 322 -12.37 4.34 13.00
CA ILE A 322 -12.56 5.75 13.36
C ILE A 322 -14.06 6.06 13.55
N ARG A 323 -14.92 5.61 12.63
CA ARG A 323 -16.38 5.83 12.72
C ARG A 323 -17.01 5.09 13.90
N LYS A 324 -16.56 3.87 14.20
CA LYS A 324 -17.02 3.11 15.37
C LYS A 324 -16.71 3.84 16.68
N MET A 325 -15.55 4.49 16.75
CA MET A 325 -15.18 5.32 17.90
C MET A 325 -16.16 6.49 18.07
N LYS A 326 -16.47 7.18 16.97
CA LYS A 326 -17.45 8.27 16.95
C LYS A 326 -18.83 7.83 17.45
N GLY A 327 -19.34 6.70 16.96
CA GLY A 327 -20.64 6.15 17.38
C GLY A 327 -20.69 5.79 18.86
N LYS A 328 -19.65 5.14 19.38
CA LYS A 328 -19.57 4.76 20.81
C LYS A 328 -19.57 5.98 21.74
N ILE A 329 -18.87 7.05 21.36
CA ILE A 329 -18.79 8.28 22.17
C ILE A 329 -20.11 9.04 22.14
N SER A 330 -20.84 9.02 21.01
CA SER A 330 -22.19 9.61 20.96
C SER A 330 -23.21 8.82 21.78
N GLU A 331 -23.16 7.48 21.77
CA GLU A 331 -24.04 6.65 22.60
C GLU A 331 -23.80 6.91 24.10
N LEU A 332 -22.54 7.09 24.50
CA LEU A 332 -22.15 7.40 25.87
C LEU A 332 -22.71 8.73 26.40
N MET A 333 -23.02 9.70 25.55
CA MET A 333 -23.65 10.95 25.98
C MET A 333 -25.11 10.78 26.39
N ILE A 334 -25.77 9.74 25.87
CA ILE A 334 -27.21 9.54 26.05
C ILE A 334 -27.48 8.79 27.37
N PHE A 335 -26.56 7.93 27.82
CA PHE A 335 -26.69 7.18 29.09
C PHE A 335 -26.30 7.99 30.35
N GLY A 336 -25.90 9.26 30.21
CA GLY A 336 -25.45 10.10 31.32
C GLY A 336 -26.55 10.89 32.04
N ASP A 337 -27.79 10.87 31.56
CA ASP A 337 -28.89 11.72 32.06
C ASP A 337 -29.67 11.13 33.26
N ASP A 338 -29.52 9.83 33.57
CA ASP A 338 -30.42 9.14 34.50
C ASP A 338 -29.90 8.99 35.95
N THR A 339 -28.79 9.66 36.34
CA THR A 339 -28.28 9.55 37.74
C THR A 339 -27.86 10.89 38.34
N GLU A 340 -28.53 11.24 39.44
CA GLU A 340 -28.40 12.48 40.22
C GLU A 340 -26.99 12.65 40.86
N GLU A 341 -26.17 13.48 40.20
CA GLU A 341 -24.99 14.25 40.64
C GLU A 341 -23.73 13.56 41.27
N PRO A 342 -22.50 14.11 41.09
CA PRO A 342 -22.06 15.19 40.21
C PRO A 342 -20.94 14.73 39.25
N GLN A 343 -21.15 14.80 37.94
CA GLN A 343 -20.05 14.64 36.98
C GLN A 343 -20.17 15.56 35.75
N GLU A 344 -20.65 16.79 35.97
CA GLU A 344 -20.66 17.85 34.94
C GLU A 344 -19.31 17.97 34.24
N SER A 345 -18.18 17.84 34.97
CA SER A 345 -16.84 17.89 34.37
C SER A 345 -16.52 16.70 33.44
N ILE A 346 -17.03 15.51 33.73
CA ILE A 346 -16.88 14.33 32.85
C ILE A 346 -17.81 14.46 31.65
N LEU A 347 -19.03 14.95 31.86
CA LEU A 347 -20.02 15.18 30.80
C LEU A 347 -19.53 16.27 29.83
N VAL A 348 -18.99 17.38 30.34
CA VAL A 348 -18.34 18.44 29.54
C VAL A 348 -17.11 17.91 28.80
N ASN A 349 -16.28 17.07 29.42
CA ASN A 349 -15.14 16.47 28.71
C ASN A 349 -15.58 15.46 27.65
N CYS A 350 -16.66 14.71 27.87
CA CYS A 350 -17.29 13.86 26.85
C CYS A 350 -17.88 14.71 25.71
N LEU A 351 -18.52 15.84 26.02
CA LEU A 351 -18.99 16.86 25.05
C LEU A 351 -17.86 17.41 24.20
N LEU A 352 -16.80 17.90 24.83
CA LEU A 352 -15.61 18.39 24.13
C LEU A 352 -14.96 17.29 23.30
N PHE A 353 -14.96 16.05 23.78
CA PHE A 353 -14.42 14.91 23.06
C PHE A 353 -15.26 14.64 21.80
N SER A 354 -16.57 14.45 21.94
CA SER A 354 -17.53 14.26 20.84
C SER A 354 -17.51 15.40 19.82
N GLN A 355 -17.42 16.65 20.28
CA GLN A 355 -17.32 17.82 19.40
C GLN A 355 -16.02 17.79 18.58
N THR A 356 -14.90 17.38 19.21
CA THR A 356 -13.62 17.17 18.49
C THR A 356 -13.79 16.06 17.41
N PHE A 357 -14.49 14.96 17.71
CA PHE A 357 -14.79 13.91 16.72
C PHE A 357 -15.75 14.33 15.61
N ASN A 358 -16.71 15.20 15.93
CA ASN A 358 -17.72 15.66 14.98
C ASN A 358 -17.14 16.63 13.96
N ALA A 359 -16.17 17.45 14.37
CA ALA A 359 -15.44 18.36 13.49
C ALA A 359 -14.43 17.63 12.59
N ASP A 360 -13.81 16.54 13.08
CA ASP A 360 -12.77 15.84 12.32
C ASP A 360 -13.35 14.81 11.33
N THR A 361 -13.26 15.09 10.03
CA THR A 361 -13.48 14.10 8.97
C THR A 361 -12.22 13.23 8.78
N VAL A 362 -11.89 12.41 9.78
CA VAL A 362 -10.67 11.59 9.74
C VAL A 362 -10.86 10.38 8.83
N GLY A 363 -10.04 10.32 7.78
CA GLY A 363 -9.95 9.19 6.86
C GLY A 363 -8.90 9.47 5.78
N ILE A 364 -8.65 8.49 4.93
CA ILE A 364 -7.72 8.69 3.81
C ILE A 364 -8.49 9.37 2.69
N ASN A 365 -8.26 10.68 2.58
CA ASN A 365 -8.83 11.54 1.57
C ASN A 365 -7.97 11.48 0.31
N VAL A 366 -8.57 11.14 -0.83
CA VAL A 366 -7.91 11.08 -2.13
C VAL A 366 -8.06 12.43 -2.83
N SER A 367 -7.06 13.29 -2.62
CA SER A 367 -6.91 14.65 -3.15
C SER A 367 -8.13 15.57 -2.97
N GLY A 368 -8.95 15.34 -1.93
CA GLY A 368 -10.17 16.11 -1.71
C GLY A 368 -11.38 15.63 -2.52
N LEU A 369 -11.21 14.64 -3.39
CA LEU A 369 -12.27 14.16 -4.30
C LEU A 369 -13.19 13.16 -3.63
N PHE A 370 -12.64 12.18 -2.93
CA PHE A 370 -13.39 11.16 -2.22
C PHE A 370 -12.58 10.52 -1.11
N LEU A 371 -13.28 9.86 -0.19
CA LEU A 371 -12.68 9.15 0.93
C LEU A 371 -12.64 7.65 0.64
N LEU A 372 -11.48 7.01 0.84
CA LEU A 372 -11.32 5.56 0.65
C LEU A 372 -12.24 4.77 1.60
N SER A 373 -13.36 4.32 1.08
CA SER A 373 -14.42 3.62 1.80
C SER A 373 -14.96 2.44 1.00
N THR A 374 -15.68 1.53 1.67
CA THR A 374 -16.36 0.42 1.00
C THR A 374 -17.35 0.90 -0.06
N VAL A 375 -18.00 2.04 0.16
CA VAL A 375 -18.94 2.64 -0.81
C VAL A 375 -18.20 3.11 -2.06
N SER A 376 -17.07 3.83 -1.91
CA SER A 376 -16.27 4.24 -3.07
C SER A 376 -15.69 3.04 -3.85
N PHE A 377 -15.35 1.95 -3.16
CA PHE A 377 -14.92 0.71 -3.80
C PHE A 377 -16.05 0.08 -4.62
N LEU A 378 -17.25 -0.05 -4.04
CA LEU A 378 -18.42 -0.62 -4.72
C LEU A 378 -18.82 0.21 -5.95
N ASN A 379 -18.81 1.54 -5.86
CA ASN A 379 -19.07 2.42 -6.99
C ASN A 379 -18.04 2.20 -8.11
N MET A 380 -16.75 2.18 -7.77
CA MET A 380 -15.69 1.92 -8.73
C MET A 380 -15.82 0.53 -9.38
N ALA A 381 -16.06 -0.51 -8.58
CA ALA A 381 -16.26 -1.87 -9.08
C ALA A 381 -17.49 -1.97 -9.98
N SER A 382 -18.60 -1.30 -9.63
CA SER A 382 -19.80 -1.24 -10.44
C SER A 382 -19.53 -0.59 -11.81
N THR A 383 -18.88 0.57 -11.84
CA THR A 383 -18.54 1.25 -13.10
C THR A 383 -17.62 0.40 -13.97
N VAL A 384 -16.62 -0.25 -13.37
CA VAL A 384 -15.71 -1.16 -14.08
C VAL A 384 -16.48 -2.36 -14.64
N MET A 385 -17.37 -2.99 -13.86
CA MET A 385 -18.20 -4.10 -14.33
C MET A 385 -19.12 -3.68 -15.48
N THR A 386 -19.73 -2.49 -15.43
CA THR A 386 -20.51 -1.95 -16.54
C THR A 386 -19.64 -1.80 -17.80
N TYR A 387 -18.43 -1.28 -17.66
CA TYR A 387 -17.48 -1.20 -18.79
C TYR A 387 -17.15 -2.58 -19.36
N VAL A 388 -16.86 -3.57 -18.50
CA VAL A 388 -16.58 -4.95 -18.91
C VAL A 388 -17.75 -5.51 -19.72
N VAL A 389 -18.98 -5.38 -19.21
CA VAL A 389 -20.19 -5.83 -19.91
C VAL A 389 -20.32 -5.16 -21.29
N LEU A 390 -20.13 -3.84 -21.37
CA LEU A 390 -20.18 -3.11 -22.64
C LEU A 390 -19.10 -3.58 -23.62
N VAL A 391 -17.88 -3.85 -23.16
CA VAL A 391 -16.78 -4.34 -24.01
C VAL A 391 -17.05 -5.73 -24.60
N TYR A 392 -17.76 -6.59 -23.86
CA TYR A 392 -18.15 -7.92 -24.36
C TYR A 392 -19.42 -7.88 -25.22
N GLN A 393 -20.25 -6.83 -25.13
CA GLN A 393 -21.46 -6.64 -25.93
C GLN A 393 -21.20 -5.92 -27.26
N SER A 394 -20.37 -4.87 -27.27
CA SER A 394 -19.74 -4.34 -28.51
C SER A 394 -18.78 -5.38 -29.04
#